data_AF-A0A3D3CT52-F1
#
_entry.id   AF-A0A3D3CT52-F1
#
_cell.length_a   1.000
_cell.length_b   1.000
_cell.length_c   1.000
_cell.angle_alpha   90.00
_cell.angle_beta   90.00
_cell.angle_gamma   90.00
#
_symmetry.space_group_name_H-M   'P 1'
#
loop_
_entity.id
_entity.type
_entity.pdbx_description
1 polymer ?
#
loop_
_entity_poly.entity_id
_entity_poly.type
_entity_poly.pdbx_seq_one_letter_code
_entity_poly.pdbx_strand_id
1 'polypeptide(L)'
;SMLNTRSERILGDEKSYWYKIRSRRCLVPVTGIYEHRAIKGWKKKVPYFIRLKNQPLFFLPGLYSVADLPDLETGEMLKRWT
;
A
#
# COMPACT_ATOMS: atom_id res chain seq x y z
N SER A 1 -10.68 1.99 -4.32
CA SER A 1 -9.23 1.79 -4.46
C SER A 1 -8.60 1.77 -3.07
N MET A 2 -7.96 0.66 -2.67
CA MET A 2 -7.32 0.44 -1.36
C MET A 2 -5.79 0.30 -1.52
N LEU A 3 -5.13 1.37 -1.95
CA LEU A 3 -3.67 1.35 -2.19
C LEU A 3 -2.86 1.91 -1.01
N ASN A 4 -3.38 2.94 -0.35
CA ASN A 4 -2.76 3.58 0.81
C ASN A 4 -3.74 3.61 1.99
N THR A 5 -3.22 3.56 3.21
CA THR A 5 -4.02 3.67 4.43
C THR A 5 -3.36 4.60 5.44
N ARG A 6 -4.17 5.24 6.28
CA ARG A 6 -3.70 6.09 7.39
C ARG A 6 -3.51 5.25 8.64
N SER A 7 -2.39 5.43 9.33
CA SER A 7 -2.06 4.66 10.54
C SER A 7 -3.13 4.73 11.64
N GLU A 8 -3.75 5.90 11.79
CA GLU A 8 -4.83 6.20 12.73
C GLU A 8 -6.05 5.32 12.45
N ARG A 9 -6.30 4.98 11.17
CA ARG A 9 -7.39 4.10 10.79
C ARG A 9 -7.08 2.63 11.09
N ILE A 10 -5.82 2.23 10.96
CA ILE A 10 -5.37 0.87 11.35
C ILE A 10 -5.52 0.67 12.85
N LEU A 11 -5.29 1.71 13.66
CA LEU A 11 -5.22 1.60 15.12
C LEU A 11 -6.53 1.97 15.83
N GLY A 12 -7.29 2.96 15.33
CA GLY A 12 -8.42 3.55 16.05
C GLY A 12 -9.80 3.33 15.43
N ASP A 13 -9.88 2.89 14.17
CA ASP A 13 -11.17 2.61 13.50
C ASP A 13 -11.44 1.10 13.50
N GLU A 14 -11.98 0.59 14.60
CA GLU A 14 -12.25 -0.84 14.81
C GLU A 14 -13.21 -1.45 13.77
N LYS A 15 -14.03 -0.61 13.13
CA LYS A 15 -14.94 -1.03 12.07
C LYS A 15 -14.24 -1.12 10.71
N SER A 16 -13.08 -0.50 10.54
CA SER A 16 -12.35 -0.51 9.27
C SER A 16 -11.83 -1.90 8.92
N TYR A 17 -11.76 -2.17 7.62
CA TYR A 17 -11.07 -3.35 7.10
C TYR A 17 -9.60 -3.38 7.53
N TRP A 18 -8.92 -2.22 7.51
CA TRP A 18 -7.52 -2.09 7.90
C TRP A 18 -7.25 -2.53 9.34
N TYR A 19 -8.12 -2.15 10.27
CA TYR A 19 -8.02 -2.59 11.66
C TYR A 19 -8.19 -4.11 11.78
N LYS A 20 -9.13 -4.69 11.03
CA LYS A 20 -9.35 -6.15 11.01
C LYS A 20 -8.14 -6.92 10.51
N ILE A 21 -7.41 -6.39 9.53
CA ILE A 21 -6.21 -7.03 8.96
C ILE A 21 -4.88 -6.50 9.55
N ARG A 22 -4.90 -5.71 10.64
CA ARG A 22 -3.70 -5.06 11.19
C ARG A 22 -2.55 -6.00 11.56
N SER A 23 -2.84 -7.28 11.81
CA SER A 23 -1.83 -8.31 12.08
C SER A 23 -1.18 -8.88 10.81
N ARG A 24 -1.78 -8.69 9.63
CA ARG A 24 -1.30 -9.14 8.31
C ARG A 24 -0.31 -8.13 7.73
N ARG A 25 0.87 -8.06 8.34
CA ARG A 25 1.90 -7.07 8.01
C ARG A 25 2.84 -7.59 6.93
N CYS A 26 3.25 -6.71 6.03
CA CYS A 26 4.30 -6.98 5.05
C CYS A 26 5.28 -5.80 4.98
N LEU A 27 6.44 -6.05 4.37
CA LEU A 27 7.43 -5.03 4.03
C LEU A 27 7.51 -4.96 2.51
N VAL A 28 7.20 -3.80 1.94
CA VAL A 28 7.26 -3.59 0.50
C VAL A 28 8.65 -3.04 0.14
N PRO A 29 9.48 -3.82 -0.60
CA PRO A 29 10.81 -3.36 -0.99
C PRO A 29 10.71 -2.29 -2.08
N VAL A 30 11.40 -1.16 -1.89
CA VAL A 30 11.45 -0.05 -2.85
C VAL A 30 12.85 0.55 -2.90
N THR A 31 13.21 1.13 -4.05
CA THR A 31 14.42 1.94 -4.22
C THR A 31 14.15 3.44 -4.04
N GLY A 32 12.87 3.82 -4.02
CA GLY A 32 12.36 5.16 -3.83
C GLY A 32 10.86 5.22 -4.14
N ILE A 33 10.25 6.37 -3.93
CA ILE A 33 8.85 6.64 -4.25
C ILE A 33 8.73 7.89 -5.13
N TYR A 34 7.67 7.98 -5.92
CA TYR A 34 7.35 9.17 -6.68
C TYR A 34 6.22 9.95 -6.01
N GLU A 35 6.41 11.26 -5.83
CA GLU A 35 5.36 12.14 -5.34
C GLU A 35 5.31 13.47 -6.08
N HIS A 36 4.13 14.10 -6.06
CA HIS A 36 3.86 15.30 -6.84
C HIS A 36 3.68 16.53 -5.94
N ARG A 37 4.64 17.44 -6.00
CA ARG A 37 4.57 18.72 -5.28
C ARG A 37 3.72 19.73 -6.05
N ALA A 38 2.68 20.24 -5.41
CA ALA A 38 1.94 21.41 -5.89
C ALA A 38 2.71 22.70 -5.57
N ILE A 39 2.82 23.61 -6.54
CA ILE A 39 3.45 24.93 -6.37
C ILE A 39 2.40 25.98 -6.66
N LYS A 40 2.25 26.97 -5.76
CA LYS A 40 1.25 28.04 -5.91
C LYS A 40 1.49 28.81 -7.21
N GLY A 41 0.43 28.99 -7.99
CA GLY A 41 0.48 29.65 -9.31
C GLY A 41 0.85 28.73 -10.48
N TRP A 42 1.26 27.48 -10.22
CA TRP A 42 1.59 26.54 -11.29
C TRP A 42 0.41 25.60 -11.58
N LYS A 43 0.08 25.42 -12.86
CA LYS A 43 -1.01 24.52 -13.29
C LYS A 43 -0.65 23.04 -13.16
N LYS A 44 0.61 22.68 -13.41
CA LYS A 44 1.10 21.30 -13.33
C LYS A 44 1.87 21.08 -12.02
N LYS A 45 1.68 19.92 -11.41
CA LYS A 45 2.48 19.49 -10.26
C LYS A 45 3.86 19.03 -10.73
N VAL A 46 4.87 19.24 -9.89
CA VAL A 46 6.25 18.80 -10.16
C VAL A 46 6.44 17.40 -9.59
N PRO A 47 6.82 16.40 -10.40
CA PRO A 47 7.13 15.06 -9.90
C PRO A 47 8.52 15.03 -9.25
N TYR A 48 8.64 14.34 -8.13
CA TYR A 48 9.89 14.09 -7.42
C TYR A 48 10.09 12.59 -7.25
N PHE A 49 11.33 12.13 -7.42
CA PHE A 49 11.76 10.82 -6.97
C PHE A 49 12.44 10.97 -5.60
N ILE A 50 11.82 10.39 -4.56
CA ILE A 50 12.26 10.47 -3.17
C ILE A 50 12.92 9.16 -2.79
N ARG A 51 14.17 9.21 -2.31
CA ARG A 51 14.95 8.04 -1.88
C ARG A 51 15.84 8.36 -0.70
N LEU A 52 16.30 7.33 0.01
CA LEU A 52 17.31 7.47 1.07
C LEU A 52 18.71 7.63 0.44
N LYS A 53 19.53 8.53 1.00
CA LYS A 53 20.83 8.92 0.42
C LYS A 53 21.81 7.75 0.31
N ASN A 54 21.98 7.00 1.39
CA ASN A 54 22.97 5.92 1.53
C ASN A 54 22.32 4.53 1.65
N GLN A 55 21.07 4.38 1.22
CA GLN A 55 20.34 3.13 1.30
C GLN A 55 19.54 2.91 0.01
N PRO A 56 20.12 2.18 -0.97
CA PRO A 56 19.53 1.98 -2.29
C PRO A 56 18.23 1.15 -2.28
N LEU A 57 18.03 0.32 -1.25
CA LEU A 57 16.83 -0.48 -1.03
C LEU A 57 16.32 -0.26 0.40
N PHE A 58 15.07 0.10 0.54
CA PHE A 58 14.40 0.23 1.84
C PHE A 58 12.98 -0.33 1.77
N PHE A 59 12.32 -0.41 2.91
CA PHE A 59 11.03 -1.06 3.03
C PHE A 59 9.96 -0.08 3.50
N LEU A 60 8.80 -0.11 2.83
CA LEU A 60 7.60 0.55 3.30
C LEU A 60 6.77 -0.44 4.12
N PRO A 61 6.28 -0.06 5.31
CA PRO A 61 5.35 -0.90 6.06
C PRO A 61 4.02 -0.98 5.32
N GLY A 62 3.55 -2.20 5.06
CA GLY A 62 2.29 -2.49 4.39
C GLY A 62 1.43 -3.47 5.16
N LEU A 63 0.19 -3.59 4.71
CA LEU A 63 -0.74 -4.65 5.10
C LEU A 63 -1.12 -5.43 3.85
N TYR A 64 -1.32 -6.73 3.98
CA TYR A 64 -1.81 -7.58 2.90
C TYR A 64 -3.19 -8.15 3.23
N SER A 65 -3.98 -8.35 2.20
CA SER A 65 -5.26 -9.05 2.20
C SER A 65 -5.14 -10.42 1.53
N VAL A 66 -6.07 -11.30 1.88
CA VAL A 66 -6.21 -12.61 1.26
C VAL A 66 -7.62 -12.67 0.74
N ALA A 67 -7.77 -12.89 -0.56
CA ALA A 67 -9.05 -13.09 -1.22
C ALA A 67 -9.15 -14.56 -1.65
N ASP A 68 -10.23 -15.22 -1.26
CA ASP A 68 -10.62 -16.50 -1.83
C ASP A 68 -11.39 -16.20 -3.12
N LEU A 69 -10.82 -16.57 -4.25
CA LEU A 69 -11.40 -16.37 -5.57
C LEU A 69 -11.69 -17.73 -6.20
N PRO A 70 -12.87 -17.95 -6.80
CA PRO A 70 -13.11 -19.18 -7.55
C PRO A 70 -12.27 -19.19 -8.81
N ASP A 71 -11.61 -20.31 -9.06
CA ASP A 71 -11.05 -20.64 -10.36
C ASP A 71 -12.20 -20.85 -11.35
N LEU A 72 -12.18 -20.12 -12.46
CA LEU A 72 -13.30 -20.10 -13.40
C LEU A 72 -13.41 -21.38 -14.24
N GLU A 73 -12.34 -22.18 -14.32
CA GLU A 73 -12.32 -23.42 -15.09
C GLU A 73 -12.64 -24.64 -14.22
N THR A 74 -12.13 -24.67 -12.99
CA THR A 74 -12.23 -25.83 -12.09
C THR A 74 -13.28 -25.65 -10.99
N GLY A 75 -13.69 -24.42 -10.69
CA GLY A 75 -14.57 -24.10 -9.56
C GLY A 75 -13.90 -24.20 -8.18
N GLU A 76 -12.61 -24.53 -8.12
CA GLU A 76 -11.86 -24.59 -6.87
C GLU A 76 -11.58 -23.19 -6.31
N MET A 77 -11.54 -23.06 -4.98
CA MET A 77 -11.25 -21.78 -4.34
C MET A 77 -9.73 -21.55 -4.23
N LEU A 78 -9.22 -20.54 -4.93
CA LEU A 78 -7.82 -20.13 -4.90
C LEU A 78 -7.59 -18.95 -3.94
N LYS A 79 -6.57 -19.06 -3.10
CA LYS A 79 -6.13 -17.99 -2.20
C LYS A 79 -5.19 -17.03 -2.92
N ARG A 80 -5.62 -15.78 -3.08
CA ARG A 80 -4.79 -14.70 -3.63
C ARG A 80 -4.35 -13.75 -2.53
N TRP A 81 -3.04 -13.54 -2.44
CA TRP A 81 -2.41 -12.65 -1.47
C TRP A 81 -2.06 -11.34 -2.17
N THR A 82 -2.49 -10.20 -1.64
CA THR A 82 -2.28 -8.87 -2.23
C THR A 82 -2.03 -7.83 -1.15
#